data_AF-A0A7Y1MIM7-F1
#
_entry.id   AF-A0A7Y1MIM7-F1
#
_cell.length_a   1.000
_cell.length_b   1.000
_cell.length_c   1.000
_cell.angle_alpha   90.00
_cell.angle_beta   90.00
_cell.angle_gamma   90.00
#
_symmetry.space_group_name_H-M   'P 1'
#
loop_
_entity.id
_entity.type
_entity.pdbx_description
1 polymer ?
#
loop_
_entity_poly.entity_id
_entity_poly.type
_entity_poly.pdbx_seq_one_letter_code
_entity_poly.pdbx_strand_id
1 'polypeptide(L)'
;MYFNYFRNSAHKSNFGDDSYPSLSQFPLLDAAINEAQANIQAPRGLIQNAALTAISVVLQGLVDIRKPNGQVAPTSLMLLAIADSGERKSTVENVFLKPIRAFQAKQGEEVKESQSVWKVKYDTWMVRRNGVLKAIMKKASKGLSADEEEKVLLALEKEAPAKPKEFKILYEDSTSEALFHGMYENLPAAGLISSEGGGVLEGRAFNDLSKQNAIWSGDSITIDRKTAESFKLVDARLRCFSR
;
A
#
# COMPACT_ATOMS: atom_id res chain seq x y z
N MET A 1 -17.36 -10.14 -6.73
CA MET A 1 -16.19 -9.90 -7.59
C MET A 1 -16.71 -9.75 -9.01
N TYR A 2 -16.98 -8.51 -9.45
CA TYR A 2 -17.38 -8.26 -10.84
C TYR A 2 -16.10 -8.21 -11.68
N PHE A 3 -15.70 -9.35 -12.22
CA PHE A 3 -14.75 -9.38 -13.33
C PHE A 3 -15.53 -8.93 -14.58
N ASN A 4 -15.33 -7.68 -15.01
CA ASN A 4 -15.74 -7.26 -16.35
C ASN A 4 -14.78 -7.91 -17.36
N TYR A 5 -15.12 -9.14 -17.74
CA TYR A 5 -14.39 -9.90 -18.76
C TYR A 5 -14.87 -9.44 -20.15
N PHE A 6 -14.22 -8.42 -20.72
CA PHE A 6 -14.41 -8.07 -22.13
C PHE A 6 -13.25 -8.62 -22.95
N ARG A 7 -13.37 -9.90 -23.33
CA ARG A 7 -12.48 -10.54 -24.29
C ARG A 7 -12.90 -10.10 -25.70
N ASN A 8 -12.14 -9.21 -26.33
CA ASN A 8 -12.43 -8.78 -27.70
C ASN A 8 -11.63 -9.62 -28.69
N SER A 9 -12.30 -10.57 -29.33
CA SER A 9 -11.80 -11.27 -30.52
C SER A 9 -11.85 -10.30 -31.69
N ALA A 10 -10.67 -9.94 -32.22
CA ALA A 10 -10.44 -9.50 -33.61
C ALA A 10 -11.58 -8.74 -34.31
N HIS A 11 -12.02 -7.61 -33.75
CA HIS A 11 -12.73 -6.57 -34.49
C HIS A 11 -12.43 -5.22 -33.83
N LYS A 12 -12.05 -4.22 -34.64
CA LYS A 12 -11.89 -2.82 -34.23
C LYS A 12 -13.02 -2.46 -33.27
N SER A 13 -12.69 -2.18 -32.01
CA SER A 13 -13.67 -1.80 -31.00
C SER A 13 -14.26 -0.44 -31.35
N ASN A 14 -15.45 -0.45 -31.96
CA ASN A 14 -16.35 0.70 -32.05
C ASN A 14 -17.01 0.97 -30.68
N PHE A 15 -16.22 1.15 -29.62
CA PHE A 15 -16.76 1.72 -28.38
C PHE A 15 -16.50 3.22 -28.43
N GLY A 16 -17.52 3.98 -28.83
CA GLY A 16 -17.52 5.43 -28.67
C GLY A 16 -17.41 5.81 -27.18
N ASP A 17 -17.01 7.04 -26.94
CA ASP A 17 -16.86 7.68 -25.61
C ASP A 17 -18.11 7.57 -24.69
N ASP A 18 -19.25 7.08 -25.21
CA ASP A 18 -20.57 7.00 -24.56
C ASP A 18 -20.81 5.79 -23.64
N SER A 19 -19.84 4.91 -23.44
CA SER A 19 -20.05 3.67 -22.64
C SER A 19 -19.62 3.76 -21.18
N TYR A 20 -19.13 4.92 -20.73
CA TYR A 20 -18.80 5.17 -19.31
C TYR A 20 -19.93 5.90 -18.57
N PRO A 21 -20.15 5.60 -17.28
CA PRO A 21 -21.21 6.22 -16.50
C PRO A 21 -21.03 7.74 -16.44
N SER A 22 -22.13 8.47 -16.63
CA SER A 22 -22.14 9.92 -16.51
C SER A 22 -21.76 10.34 -15.09
N LEU A 23 -20.80 11.26 -14.98
CA LEU A 23 -20.38 11.85 -13.71
C LEU A 23 -21.02 13.21 -13.46
N SER A 24 -22.12 13.53 -14.15
CA SER A 24 -22.87 14.79 -14.01
C SER A 24 -23.32 15.11 -12.58
N GLN A 25 -23.50 14.08 -11.75
CA GLN A 25 -23.81 14.23 -10.32
C GLN A 25 -22.62 14.71 -9.47
N PHE A 26 -21.40 14.71 -10.04
CA PHE A 26 -20.15 15.10 -9.40
C PHE A 26 -19.46 16.21 -10.22
N PRO A 27 -19.98 17.45 -10.21
CA PRO A 27 -19.57 18.50 -11.15
C PRO A 27 -18.08 18.83 -11.08
N LEU A 28 -17.48 18.79 -9.88
CA LEU A 28 -16.04 19.04 -9.71
C LEU A 28 -15.19 17.92 -10.34
N LEU A 29 -15.59 16.66 -10.15
CA LEU A 29 -14.89 15.51 -10.73
C LEU A 29 -15.05 15.49 -12.24
N ASP A 30 -16.25 15.75 -12.74
CA ASP A 30 -16.53 15.79 -14.18
C ASP A 30 -15.73 16.92 -14.87
N ALA A 31 -15.68 18.11 -14.27
CA ALA A 31 -14.87 19.21 -14.77
C ALA A 31 -13.38 18.85 -14.84
N ALA A 32 -12.83 18.24 -13.78
CA ALA A 32 -11.43 17.81 -13.75
C ALA A 32 -11.11 16.76 -14.83
N ILE A 33 -12.02 15.81 -15.06
CA ILE A 33 -11.88 14.79 -16.11
C ILE A 33 -11.97 15.44 -17.50
N ASN A 34 -12.92 16.35 -17.71
CA ASN A 34 -13.08 17.07 -18.98
C ASN A 34 -11.84 17.90 -19.31
N GLU A 35 -11.27 18.60 -18.33
CA GLU A 35 -10.03 19.36 -18.49
C GLU A 35 -8.84 18.44 -18.78
N ALA A 36 -8.70 17.33 -18.05
CA ALA A 36 -7.66 16.34 -18.31
C ALA A 36 -7.80 15.72 -19.72
N GLN A 37 -9.03 15.47 -20.18
CA GLN A 37 -9.29 14.95 -21.52
C GLN A 37 -8.91 15.97 -22.59
N ALA A 38 -9.29 17.24 -22.43
CA ALA A 38 -8.93 18.32 -23.34
C ALA A 38 -7.42 18.53 -23.45
N ASN A 39 -6.70 18.45 -22.33
CA ASN A 39 -5.25 18.67 -22.30
C ASN A 39 -4.43 17.45 -22.75
N ILE A 40 -4.80 16.26 -22.29
CA ILE A 40 -4.00 15.05 -22.50
C ILE A 40 -4.44 14.30 -23.76
N GLN A 41 -5.66 14.51 -24.26
CA GLN A 41 -6.20 13.84 -25.45
C GLN A 41 -6.12 12.31 -25.34
N ALA A 42 -6.29 11.79 -24.12
CA ALA A 42 -6.34 10.36 -23.83
C ALA A 42 -7.81 9.89 -23.72
N PRO A 43 -8.09 8.58 -23.88
CA PRO A 43 -9.43 8.04 -23.78
C PRO A 43 -10.08 8.37 -22.42
N ARG A 44 -11.35 8.79 -22.43
CA ARG A 44 -12.07 9.25 -21.22
C ARG A 44 -12.06 8.20 -20.10
N GLY A 45 -12.24 6.92 -20.44
CA GLY A 45 -12.21 5.82 -19.49
C GLY A 45 -10.88 5.67 -18.74
N LEU A 46 -9.76 5.94 -19.41
CA LEU A 46 -8.44 5.89 -18.79
C LEU A 46 -8.27 7.02 -17.76
N ILE A 47 -8.78 8.20 -18.09
CA ILE A 47 -8.78 9.38 -17.20
C ILE A 47 -9.66 9.15 -15.99
N GLN A 48 -10.86 8.60 -16.20
CA GLN A 48 -11.77 8.24 -15.12
C GLN A 48 -11.16 7.18 -14.19
N ASN A 49 -10.49 6.16 -14.73
CA ASN A 49 -9.81 5.16 -13.91
C ASN A 49 -8.69 5.76 -13.07
N ALA A 50 -7.89 6.67 -13.61
CA ALA A 50 -6.85 7.37 -12.86
C ALA A 50 -7.44 8.25 -11.74
N ALA A 51 -8.52 8.99 -12.03
CA ALA A 51 -9.21 9.81 -11.05
C ALA A 51 -9.82 8.96 -9.92
N LEU A 52 -10.51 7.87 -10.26
CA LEU A 52 -11.07 6.92 -9.30
C LEU A 52 -9.97 6.28 -8.45
N THR A 53 -8.82 5.95 -9.04
CA THR A 53 -7.66 5.44 -8.32
C THR A 53 -7.20 6.43 -7.25
N ALA A 54 -7.03 7.71 -7.61
CA ALA A 54 -6.60 8.74 -6.67
C ALA A 54 -7.60 8.95 -5.53
N ILE A 55 -8.90 9.09 -5.86
CA ILE A 55 -9.99 9.22 -4.87
C ILE A 55 -9.99 8.02 -3.93
N SER A 56 -9.84 6.83 -4.52
CA SER A 56 -9.80 5.61 -3.77
C SER A 56 -8.57 5.66 -2.82
N VAL A 57 -7.34 5.88 -3.28
CA VAL A 57 -6.17 5.93 -2.38
C VAL A 57 -6.35 6.84 -1.16
N VAL A 58 -6.95 8.02 -1.33
CA VAL A 58 -7.16 8.99 -0.24
C VAL A 58 -8.28 8.57 0.72
N LEU A 59 -9.41 8.09 0.20
CA LEU A 59 -10.59 7.78 1.03
C LEU A 59 -10.45 6.48 1.81
N GLN A 60 -9.49 5.63 1.44
CA GLN A 60 -9.42 4.28 1.96
C GLN A 60 -9.22 4.18 3.45
N GLY A 61 -8.37 5.04 4.01
CA GLY A 61 -8.14 5.06 5.46
C GLY A 61 -9.19 5.85 6.24
N LEU A 62 -10.19 6.43 5.57
CA LEU A 62 -11.11 7.40 6.19
C LEU A 62 -12.55 6.91 6.26
N VAL A 63 -13.02 6.18 5.24
CA VAL A 63 -14.44 5.82 5.11
C VAL A 63 -14.65 4.38 4.69
N ASP A 64 -15.65 3.77 5.31
CA ASP A 64 -16.23 2.49 4.91
C ASP A 64 -17.66 2.67 4.42
N ILE A 65 -18.06 1.81 3.49
CA ILE A 65 -19.41 1.81 2.95
C ILE A 65 -20.23 0.71 3.62
N ARG A 66 -21.47 1.03 4.00
CA ARG A 66 -22.46 0.06 4.44
C ARG A 66 -23.39 -0.27 3.28
N LYS A 67 -23.35 -1.52 2.82
CA LYS A 67 -24.24 -2.05 1.79
C LYS A 67 -25.68 -2.16 2.34
N PRO A 68 -26.71 -2.18 1.48
CA PRO A 68 -28.11 -2.33 1.91
C PRO A 68 -28.40 -3.56 2.77
N ASN A 69 -27.58 -4.61 2.63
CA ASN A 69 -27.65 -5.84 3.44
C ASN A 69 -26.96 -5.72 4.83
N GLY A 70 -26.54 -4.51 5.23
CA GLY A 70 -25.88 -4.25 6.52
C GLY A 70 -24.38 -4.54 6.55
N GLN A 71 -23.82 -5.17 5.51
CA GLN A 71 -22.39 -5.47 5.45
C GLN A 71 -21.56 -4.20 5.25
N VAL A 72 -20.53 -4.04 6.06
CA VAL A 72 -19.53 -2.98 5.92
C VAL A 72 -18.42 -3.48 5.00
N ALA A 73 -17.97 -2.63 4.06
CA ALA A 73 -16.85 -2.93 3.17
C ALA A 73 -15.99 -1.68 2.96
N PRO A 74 -14.68 -1.85 2.72
CA PRO A 74 -13.81 -0.72 2.41
C PRO A 74 -14.16 -0.14 1.04
N THR A 75 -13.80 1.13 0.80
CA THR A 75 -13.96 1.81 -0.51
C THR A 75 -12.96 1.35 -1.58
N SER A 76 -12.34 0.18 -1.38
CA SER A 76 -11.16 -0.25 -2.14
C SER A 76 -11.54 -0.69 -3.54
N LEU A 77 -10.80 -0.19 -4.53
CA LEU A 77 -11.00 -0.49 -5.94
C LEU A 77 -9.79 -1.27 -6.50
N MET A 78 -10.11 -2.25 -7.36
CA MET A 78 -9.17 -2.88 -8.26
C MET A 78 -9.56 -2.46 -9.69
N LEU A 79 -8.73 -1.63 -10.31
CA LEU A 79 -8.98 -1.09 -11.64
C LEU A 79 -7.90 -1.57 -12.60
N LEU A 80 -8.33 -2.14 -13.72
CA LEU A 80 -7.45 -2.57 -14.82
C LEU A 80 -7.80 -1.74 -16.04
N ALA A 81 -6.83 -0.99 -16.55
CA ALA A 81 -6.94 -0.31 -17.83
C ALA A 81 -6.14 -1.09 -18.87
N ILE A 82 -6.76 -1.41 -20.01
CA ILE A 82 -6.07 -1.96 -21.17
C ILE A 82 -6.06 -0.87 -22.23
N ALA A 83 -4.88 -0.38 -22.58
CA ALA A 83 -4.73 0.58 -23.67
C ALA A 83 -3.42 0.32 -24.42
N ASP A 84 -3.41 0.70 -25.69
CA ASP A 84 -2.27 0.48 -26.58
C ASP A 84 -1.03 1.28 -26.14
N SER A 85 0.13 0.88 -26.64
CA SER A 85 1.37 1.63 -26.41
C SER A 85 1.25 3.03 -27.02
N GLY A 86 1.55 4.07 -26.24
CA GLY A 86 1.44 5.47 -26.69
C GLY A 86 0.18 6.23 -26.24
N GLU A 87 -0.79 5.56 -25.61
CA GLU A 87 -2.06 6.15 -25.12
C GLU A 87 -1.92 7.07 -23.89
N ARG A 88 -0.73 7.64 -23.65
CA ARG A 88 -0.43 8.61 -22.59
C ARG A 88 -0.84 8.17 -21.18
N LYS A 89 -0.87 6.84 -20.95
CA LYS A 89 -1.21 6.17 -19.67
C LYS A 89 -0.48 6.72 -18.46
N SER A 90 0.83 6.93 -18.58
CA SER A 90 1.66 7.49 -17.51
C SER A 90 1.35 8.94 -17.22
N THR A 91 1.06 9.72 -18.25
CA THR A 91 0.71 11.14 -18.14
C THR A 91 -0.61 11.32 -17.41
N VAL A 92 -1.64 10.57 -17.78
CA VAL A 92 -2.98 10.62 -17.15
C VAL A 92 -2.90 10.26 -15.67
N GLU A 93 -2.24 9.17 -15.32
CA GLU A 93 -2.06 8.78 -13.92
C GLU A 93 -1.34 9.87 -13.12
N ASN A 94 -0.25 10.41 -13.68
CA ASN A 94 0.54 11.42 -13.00
C ASN A 94 -0.25 12.67 -12.68
N VAL A 95 -1.24 13.06 -13.50
CA VAL A 95 -2.09 14.23 -13.19
C VAL A 95 -2.82 14.06 -11.86
N PHE A 96 -3.39 12.88 -11.59
CA PHE A 96 -4.18 12.64 -10.38
C PHE A 96 -3.35 12.15 -9.18
N LEU A 97 -2.26 11.38 -9.42
CA LEU A 97 -1.44 10.84 -8.35
C LEU A 97 -0.27 11.75 -7.93
N LYS A 98 0.15 12.72 -8.74
CA LYS A 98 1.25 13.64 -8.39
C LYS A 98 1.03 14.39 -7.07
N PRO A 99 -0.17 14.93 -6.76
CA PRO A 99 -0.41 15.56 -5.46
C PRO A 99 -0.25 14.59 -4.28
N ILE A 100 -0.67 13.33 -4.45
CA ILE A 100 -0.52 12.28 -3.43
C ILE A 100 0.95 11.93 -3.23
N ARG A 101 1.72 11.78 -4.31
CA ARG A 101 3.17 11.55 -4.25
C ARG A 101 3.90 12.71 -3.57
N ALA A 102 3.52 13.95 -3.88
CA ALA A 102 4.10 15.14 -3.26
C ALA A 102 3.80 15.20 -1.75
N PHE A 103 2.57 14.86 -1.35
CA PHE A 103 2.20 14.78 0.06
C PHE A 103 2.99 13.70 0.79
N GLN A 104 3.09 12.49 0.21
CA GLN A 104 3.90 11.40 0.75
C GLN A 104 5.37 11.80 0.90
N ALA A 105 5.96 12.48 -0.09
CA ALA A 105 7.35 12.94 -0.03
C ALA A 105 7.56 13.96 1.10
N LYS A 106 6.66 14.93 1.23
CA LYS A 106 6.70 15.93 2.31
C LYS A 106 6.61 15.28 3.70
N GLN A 107 5.68 14.34 3.89
CA GLN A 107 5.56 13.60 5.14
C GLN A 107 6.81 12.74 5.43
N GLY A 108 7.41 12.17 4.39
CA GLY A 108 8.68 11.48 4.51
C GLY A 108 9.79 12.38 5.03
N GLU A 109 9.88 13.63 4.57
CA GLU A 109 10.85 14.61 5.06
C GLU A 109 10.66 14.97 6.54
N GLU A 110 9.41 15.16 6.98
CA GLU A 110 9.09 15.43 8.39
C GLU A 110 9.51 14.28 9.31
N VAL A 111 9.45 13.04 8.81
CA VAL A 111 9.81 11.83 9.57
C VAL A 111 11.32 11.53 9.55
N LYS A 112 12.09 12.05 8.57
CA LYS A 112 13.54 11.79 8.45
C LYS A 112 14.33 12.15 9.71
N GLU A 113 14.01 13.28 10.34
CA GLU A 113 14.70 13.71 11.56
C GLU A 113 14.36 12.78 12.74
N SER A 114 13.08 12.44 12.90
CA SER A 114 12.65 11.48 13.92
C SER A 114 13.29 10.10 13.72
N GLN A 115 13.49 9.69 12.47
CA GLN A 115 14.18 8.44 12.14
C GLN A 115 15.66 8.45 12.47
N SER A 116 16.37 9.56 12.21
CA SER A 116 17.79 9.65 12.54
C SER A 116 18.00 9.59 14.05
N VAL A 117 17.17 10.31 14.82
CA VAL A 117 17.16 10.26 16.29
C VAL A 117 16.81 8.86 16.79
N TRP A 118 15.78 8.22 16.21
CA TRP A 118 15.42 6.85 16.55
C TRP A 118 16.56 5.88 16.28
N LYS A 119 17.23 5.98 15.12
CA LYS A 119 18.35 5.10 14.76
C LYS A 119 19.48 5.16 15.79
N VAL A 120 19.86 6.35 16.23
CA VAL A 120 20.88 6.54 17.27
C VAL A 120 20.44 5.92 18.60
N LYS A 121 19.19 6.14 19.01
CA LYS A 121 18.63 5.54 20.24
C LYS A 121 18.59 4.02 20.15
N TYR A 122 18.19 3.49 19.00
CA TYR A 122 18.09 2.05 18.73
C TYR A 122 19.47 1.40 18.73
N ASP A 123 20.46 1.98 18.06
CA ASP A 123 21.84 1.47 18.06
C ASP A 123 22.42 1.47 19.48
N THR A 124 22.18 2.54 20.25
CA THR A 124 22.60 2.63 21.66
C THR A 124 21.94 1.54 22.51
N TRP A 125 20.63 1.34 22.34
CA TRP A 125 19.88 0.30 23.01
C TRP A 125 20.37 -1.10 22.63
N MET A 126 20.62 -1.35 21.34
CA MET A 126 21.10 -2.63 20.81
C MET A 126 22.50 -2.97 21.36
N VAL A 127 23.40 -1.99 21.46
CA VAL A 127 24.72 -2.18 22.08
C VAL A 127 24.58 -2.55 23.56
N ARG A 128 23.71 -1.85 24.32
CA ARG A 128 23.45 -2.17 25.73
C ARG A 128 22.88 -3.57 25.89
N ARG A 129 21.86 -3.92 25.09
CA ARG A 129 21.24 -5.25 25.04
C ARG A 129 22.26 -6.35 24.77
N ASN A 130 23.10 -6.18 23.74
CA ASN A 130 24.14 -7.15 23.40
C ASN A 130 25.21 -7.27 24.49
N GLY A 131 25.52 -6.18 25.19
CA GLY A 131 26.41 -6.20 26.35
C GLY A 131 25.87 -7.05 27.49
N VAL A 132 24.60 -6.87 27.84
CA VAL A 132 23.91 -7.67 28.89
C VAL A 132 23.79 -9.13 28.47
N LEU A 133 23.41 -9.42 27.22
CA LEU A 133 23.36 -10.80 26.70
C LEU A 133 24.71 -11.51 26.78
N LYS A 134 25.81 -10.82 26.47
CA LYS A 134 27.17 -11.37 26.63
C LYS A 134 27.53 -11.64 28.10
N ALA A 135 27.09 -10.78 29.01
CA ALA A 135 27.30 -10.98 30.45
C ALA A 135 26.53 -12.21 30.96
N ILE A 136 25.26 -12.37 30.55
CA ILE A 136 24.45 -13.56 30.81
C ILE A 136 25.15 -14.81 30.28
N MET A 137 25.58 -14.79 29.01
CA MET A 137 26.27 -15.93 28.39
C MET A 137 27.57 -16.31 29.13
N LYS A 138 28.33 -15.33 29.64
CA LYS A 138 29.56 -15.56 30.40
C LYS A 138 29.29 -16.10 31.82
N LYS A 139 28.18 -15.72 32.46
CA LYS A 139 27.77 -16.27 33.76
C LYS A 139 27.20 -17.69 33.61
N ALA A 140 26.39 -17.91 32.57
CA ALA A 140 25.84 -19.21 32.22
C ALA A 140 26.94 -20.25 31.92
N SER A 141 27.99 -19.87 31.15
CA SER A 141 29.12 -20.77 30.87
C SER A 141 29.96 -21.13 32.09
N LYS A 142 29.83 -20.35 33.19
CA LYS A 142 30.47 -20.62 34.48
C LYS A 142 29.53 -21.29 35.50
N GLY A 143 28.29 -21.60 35.11
CA GLY A 143 27.28 -22.20 35.99
C GLY A 143 26.78 -21.28 37.11
N LEU A 144 26.95 -19.96 36.98
CA LEU A 144 26.49 -18.96 37.94
C LEU A 144 25.08 -18.47 37.56
N SER A 145 24.24 -18.13 38.55
CA SER A 145 22.93 -17.53 38.26
C SER A 145 23.09 -16.13 37.65
N ALA A 146 22.20 -15.80 36.70
CA ALA A 146 22.22 -14.55 35.94
C ALA A 146 20.96 -13.69 36.21
N ASP A 147 20.27 -13.95 37.34
CA ASP A 147 18.98 -13.36 37.68
C ASP A 147 18.99 -11.81 37.70
N GLU A 148 20.13 -11.21 38.07
CA GLU A 148 20.29 -9.75 38.06
C GLU A 148 20.38 -9.20 36.64
N GLU A 149 21.17 -9.83 35.76
CA GLU A 149 21.27 -9.45 34.36
C GLU A 149 19.97 -9.68 33.59
N GLU A 150 19.21 -10.73 33.93
CA GLU A 150 17.89 -10.97 33.34
C GLU A 150 16.89 -9.88 33.72
N LYS A 151 16.91 -9.40 34.98
CA LYS A 151 16.10 -8.24 35.39
C LYS A 151 16.50 -6.96 34.64
N VAL A 152 17.81 -6.74 34.45
CA VAL A 152 18.32 -5.60 33.68
C VAL A 152 17.90 -5.71 32.21
N LEU A 153 17.93 -6.91 31.62
CA LEU A 153 17.46 -7.15 30.26
C LEU A 153 15.96 -6.86 30.12
N LEU A 154 15.14 -7.32 31.06
CA LEU A 154 13.70 -7.03 31.08
C LEU A 154 13.40 -5.53 31.23
N ALA A 155 14.21 -4.78 31.98
CA ALA A 155 14.09 -3.33 32.06
C ALA A 155 14.49 -2.66 30.75
N LEU A 156 15.57 -3.10 30.11
CA LEU A 156 16.02 -2.58 28.81
C LEU A 156 15.01 -2.84 27.69
N GLU A 157 14.37 -4.01 27.65
CA GLU A 157 13.34 -4.31 26.64
C GLU A 157 12.13 -3.35 26.75
N LYS A 158 11.81 -2.85 27.96
CA LYS A 158 10.77 -1.82 28.14
C LYS A 158 11.17 -0.43 27.62
N GLU A 159 12.47 -0.15 27.57
CA GLU A 159 13.03 1.10 27.05
C GLU A 159 13.31 1.05 25.54
N ALA A 160 12.93 -0.03 24.86
CA ALA A 160 13.16 -0.17 23.42
C ALA A 160 12.49 0.99 22.65
N PRO A 161 13.26 1.76 21.85
CA PRO A 161 12.73 2.92 21.17
C PRO A 161 11.78 2.49 20.05
N ALA A 162 10.55 3.01 20.07
CA ALA A 162 9.55 2.73 19.04
C ALA A 162 9.95 3.36 17.70
N LYS A 163 9.90 2.56 16.62
CA LYS A 163 10.20 3.01 15.26
C LYS A 163 9.17 4.04 14.80
N PRO A 164 9.59 5.24 14.34
CA PRO A 164 8.69 6.21 13.74
C PRO A 164 8.03 5.62 12.50
N LYS A 165 6.70 5.72 12.42
CA LYS A 165 5.95 5.23 11.25
C LYS A 165 6.11 6.22 10.10
N GLU A 166 6.40 5.70 8.92
CA GLU A 166 6.42 6.52 7.70
C GLU A 166 5.00 6.65 7.14
N PHE A 167 4.68 7.81 6.56
CA PHE A 167 3.48 7.93 5.75
C PHE A 167 3.76 7.37 4.36
N LYS A 168 3.62 6.06 4.18
CA LYS A 168 3.80 5.39 2.88
C LYS A 168 2.49 4.75 2.43
N ILE A 169 1.83 5.38 1.46
CA ILE A 169 0.54 4.93 0.94
C ILE A 169 0.63 4.45 -0.52
N LEU A 170 1.52 5.00 -1.35
CA LEU A 170 1.71 4.55 -2.73
C LEU A 170 2.90 3.58 -2.85
N TYR A 171 2.67 2.45 -3.50
CA TYR A 171 3.64 1.41 -3.79
C TYR A 171 3.69 1.19 -5.30
N GLU A 172 4.85 1.38 -5.90
CA GLU A 172 5.09 1.19 -7.33
C GLU A 172 5.98 -0.03 -7.54
N ASP A 173 5.55 -0.98 -8.38
CA ASP A 173 6.26 -2.21 -8.74
C ASP A 173 6.82 -3.01 -7.54
N SER A 174 6.09 -3.00 -6.42
CA SER A 174 6.50 -3.68 -5.18
C SER A 174 6.10 -5.16 -5.19
N THR A 175 6.93 -6.03 -4.60
CA THR A 175 6.53 -7.43 -4.39
C THR A 175 5.43 -7.51 -3.33
N SER A 176 4.63 -8.58 -3.38
CA SER A 176 3.56 -8.81 -2.37
C SER A 176 4.11 -8.78 -0.94
N GLU A 177 5.31 -9.33 -0.72
CA GLU A 177 5.96 -9.37 0.59
C GLU A 177 6.39 -8.00 1.08
N ALA A 178 6.91 -7.15 0.19
CA ALA A 178 7.35 -5.79 0.50
C ALA A 178 6.14 -4.87 0.75
N LEU A 179 5.06 -5.05 -0.03
CA LEU A 179 3.78 -4.39 0.18
C LEU A 179 3.21 -4.72 1.57
N PHE A 180 3.02 -6.00 1.87
CA PHE A 180 2.42 -6.41 3.14
C PHE A 180 3.27 -6.03 4.36
N HIS A 181 4.60 -6.14 4.25
CA HIS A 181 5.50 -5.69 5.30
C HIS A 181 5.42 -4.18 5.51
N GLY A 182 5.38 -3.41 4.42
CA GLY A 182 5.19 -1.97 4.47
C GLY A 182 3.86 -1.58 5.12
N MET A 183 2.78 -2.30 4.81
CA MET A 183 1.47 -2.06 5.44
C MET A 183 1.45 -2.35 6.93
N TYR A 184 2.23 -3.35 7.37
CA TYR A 184 2.34 -3.73 8.77
C TYR A 184 3.17 -2.71 9.57
N GLU A 185 4.31 -2.29 9.04
CA GLU A 185 5.21 -1.37 9.73
C GLU A 185 4.69 0.08 9.76
N ASN A 186 4.07 0.52 8.66
CA ASN A 186 3.79 1.94 8.43
C ASN A 186 2.31 2.26 8.56
N LEU A 187 1.53 1.94 7.52
CA LEU A 187 0.12 2.29 7.42
C LEU A 187 -0.67 1.07 6.93
N PRO A 188 -1.79 0.72 7.58
CA PRO A 188 -2.67 -0.35 7.12
C PRO A 188 -3.50 0.08 5.89
N ALA A 189 -2.97 0.98 5.05
CA ALA A 189 -3.59 1.50 3.85
C ALA A 189 -2.53 1.62 2.75
N ALA A 190 -2.79 1.04 1.58
CA ALA A 190 -1.86 1.06 0.46
C ALA A 190 -2.57 1.15 -0.90
N GLY A 191 -1.96 1.85 -1.85
CA GLY A 191 -2.29 1.86 -3.27
C GLY A 191 -1.12 1.25 -4.04
N LEU A 192 -1.34 0.08 -4.61
CA LEU A 192 -0.42 -0.59 -5.51
C LEU A 192 -0.66 -0.07 -6.93
N ILE A 193 0.32 0.63 -7.49
CA ILE A 193 0.30 1.19 -8.82
C ILE A 193 1.31 0.44 -9.67
N SER A 194 0.93 0.02 -10.87
CA SER A 194 1.86 -0.59 -11.82
C SER A 194 1.94 0.19 -13.12
N SER A 195 3.15 0.27 -13.68
CA SER A 195 3.43 0.81 -15.02
C SER A 195 3.35 -0.21 -16.14
N GLU A 196 3.35 -1.52 -15.85
CA GLU A 196 3.40 -2.59 -16.86
C GLU A 196 2.38 -3.69 -16.56
N GLY A 197 1.25 -3.71 -17.27
CA GLY A 197 0.16 -4.69 -17.07
C GLY A 197 0.58 -6.14 -17.32
N GLY A 198 1.63 -6.37 -18.10
CA GLY A 198 2.23 -7.69 -18.30
C GLY A 198 2.93 -8.21 -17.03
N GLY A 199 3.71 -7.37 -16.36
CA GLY A 199 4.43 -7.73 -15.13
C GLY A 199 3.53 -7.88 -13.89
N VAL A 200 2.25 -7.51 -13.99
CA VAL A 200 1.29 -7.57 -12.88
C VAL A 200 0.51 -8.87 -12.88
N LEU A 201 0.00 -9.28 -14.05
CA LEU A 201 -0.71 -10.54 -14.17
C LEU A 201 0.25 -11.76 -14.21
N GLU A 202 1.49 -11.55 -14.65
CA GLU A 202 2.53 -12.60 -14.70
C GLU A 202 3.61 -12.47 -13.62
N GLY A 203 3.67 -11.36 -12.87
CA GLY A 203 4.75 -11.09 -11.92
C GLY A 203 4.39 -11.23 -10.44
N ARG A 204 5.44 -11.09 -9.61
CA ARG A 204 5.43 -11.37 -8.16
C ARG A 204 4.49 -10.49 -7.32
N ALA A 205 3.98 -9.42 -7.90
CA ALA A 205 3.04 -8.51 -7.24
C ALA A 205 1.64 -9.12 -7.07
N PHE A 206 1.29 -10.19 -7.81
CA PHE A 206 -0.01 -10.90 -7.72
C PHE A 206 0.11 -12.39 -7.38
N ASN A 207 1.28 -12.84 -6.95
CA ASN A 207 1.50 -14.23 -6.57
C ASN A 207 0.61 -14.72 -5.42
N ASP A 208 0.01 -13.80 -4.65
CA ASP A 208 -0.85 -14.12 -3.51
C ASP A 208 -2.21 -13.43 -3.60
N LEU A 209 -2.88 -13.63 -4.74
CA LEU A 209 -4.25 -13.15 -5.03
C LEU A 209 -5.24 -13.44 -3.90
N SER A 210 -5.13 -14.59 -3.24
CA SER A 210 -5.98 -14.95 -2.10
C SER A 210 -5.85 -13.97 -0.95
N LYS A 211 -4.62 -13.59 -0.58
CA LYS A 211 -4.37 -12.59 0.48
C LYS A 211 -4.80 -11.20 0.06
N GLN A 212 -4.61 -10.83 -1.21
CA GLN A 212 -5.05 -9.52 -1.71
C GLN A 212 -6.58 -9.40 -1.73
N ASN A 213 -7.28 -10.46 -2.13
CA ASN A 213 -8.74 -10.53 -2.09
C ASN A 213 -9.29 -10.41 -0.65
N ALA A 214 -8.61 -11.03 0.32
CA ALA A 214 -8.96 -10.90 1.73
C ALA A 214 -8.82 -9.43 2.19
N ILE A 215 -7.71 -8.76 1.89
CA ILE A 215 -7.52 -7.34 2.22
C ILE A 215 -8.56 -6.45 1.50
N TRP A 216 -8.89 -6.73 0.24
CA TRP A 216 -9.94 -5.98 -0.48
C TRP A 216 -11.33 -6.17 0.12
N SER A 217 -11.57 -7.30 0.77
CA SER A 217 -12.83 -7.59 1.47
C SER A 217 -12.85 -6.99 2.88
N GLY A 218 -11.72 -6.49 3.37
CA GLY A 218 -11.54 -6.02 4.75
C GLY A 218 -11.20 -7.13 5.75
N ASP A 219 -10.90 -8.34 5.26
CA ASP A 219 -10.54 -9.48 6.12
C ASP A 219 -9.09 -9.35 6.60
N SER A 220 -8.84 -9.81 7.83
CA SER A 220 -7.48 -9.85 8.37
C SER A 220 -6.67 -10.98 7.75
N ILE A 221 -5.42 -10.72 7.38
CA ILE A 221 -4.50 -11.75 6.89
C ILE A 221 -3.38 -12.00 7.90
N THR A 222 -3.02 -13.26 8.09
CA THR A 222 -1.81 -13.65 8.81
C THR A 222 -0.75 -14.04 7.80
N ILE A 223 0.45 -13.48 7.95
CA ILE A 223 1.60 -13.80 7.11
C ILE A 223 2.64 -14.49 7.97
N ASP A 224 2.69 -15.80 7.84
CA ASP A 224 3.71 -16.62 8.47
C ASP A 224 4.94 -16.73 7.58
N ARG A 225 6.11 -16.40 8.13
CA ARG A 225 7.39 -16.48 7.42
C ARG A 225 8.31 -17.47 8.13
N LYS A 226 9.02 -18.30 7.35
CA LYS A 226 10.02 -19.25 7.88
C LYS A 226 11.29 -18.56 8.40
N THR A 227 11.63 -17.40 7.86
CA THR A 227 12.93 -16.72 8.07
C THR A 227 12.80 -15.33 8.71
N ALA A 228 11.59 -14.89 9.02
CA ALA A 228 11.31 -13.59 9.64
C ALA A 228 10.12 -13.73 10.60
N GLU A 229 9.88 -12.71 11.43
CA GLU A 229 8.73 -12.72 12.35
C GLU A 229 7.41 -12.79 11.57
N SER A 230 6.51 -13.69 12.01
CA SER A 230 5.13 -13.74 11.55
C SER A 230 4.40 -12.49 12.02
N PHE A 231 3.60 -11.88 11.12
CA PHE A 231 2.80 -10.71 11.47
C PHE A 231 1.38 -10.83 10.96
N LYS A 232 0.46 -10.19 11.67
CA LYS A 232 -0.97 -10.13 11.32
C LYS A 232 -1.32 -8.72 10.86
N LEU A 233 -1.89 -8.63 9.67
CA LEU A 233 -2.50 -7.41 9.14
C LEU A 233 -3.98 -7.43 9.49
N VAL A 234 -4.39 -6.52 10.37
CA VAL A 234 -5.78 -6.34 10.81
C VAL A 234 -6.28 -5.02 10.24
N ASP A 235 -7.49 -5.02 9.66
CA ASP A 235 -8.11 -3.85 9.00
C ASP A 235 -7.20 -3.20 7.95
N ALA A 236 -6.45 -4.04 7.23
CA ALA A 236 -5.63 -3.59 6.12
C ALA A 236 -6.49 -3.25 4.92
N ARG A 237 -6.14 -2.18 4.20
CA ARG A 237 -6.88 -1.68 3.04
C ARG A 237 -5.92 -1.53 1.88
N LEU A 238 -6.13 -2.35 0.86
CA LEU A 238 -5.33 -2.34 -0.35
C LEU A 238 -6.17 -1.81 -1.51
N ARG A 239 -5.55 -1.02 -2.37
CA ARG A 239 -6.07 -0.62 -3.68
C ARG A 239 -5.08 -1.05 -4.72
N CYS A 240 -5.58 -1.43 -5.89
CA CYS A 240 -4.70 -1.76 -7.01
C CYS A 240 -5.16 -1.08 -8.28
N PHE A 241 -4.19 -0.45 -8.95
CA PHE A 241 -4.35 0.05 -10.29
C PHE A 241 -3.27 -0.55 -11.18
N SER A 242 -3.70 -1.22 -12.24
CA SER A 242 -2.85 -1.84 -13.25
C SER A 242 -3.20 -1.30 -14.64
N ARG A 243 -2.19 -1.11 -15.49
CA ARG A 243 -2.26 -0.39 -16.78
C ARG A 243 -1.64 -1.16 -17.94
#